data_AF-A0A9P4K6D1-F1
#
_entry.id   AF-A0A9P4K6D1-F1
#
_cell.length_a   1.000
_cell.length_b   1.000
_cell.length_c   1.000
_cell.angle_alpha   90.00
_cell.angle_beta   90.00
_cell.angle_gamma   90.00
#
_symmetry.space_group_name_H-M   'P 1'
#
loop_
_entity.id
_entity.type
_entity.pdbx_description
1 polymer ?
#
loop_
_entity_poly.entity_id
_entity_poly.type
_entity_poly.pdbx_seq_one_letter_code
_entity_poly.pdbx_strand_id
1 'polypeptide(L)'
;MKVFDEITYDLWPDTEKPKDDEPKEKTKTLAIATDFMTKLKSAGDLDEFNKLHWKYFQADYGKGAKCRDDTVFDETMDIDRTKAGTYYPKGTKKMKLFDQDCEYTNPGDTPGKLKCGDKEIECIDDPADKDPDDVNAEKGNYPCGDNTTRQPVFICSW
;
A
#
# COMPACT_ATOMS: atom_id res chain seq x y z
N MET A 1 -7.52 61.38 32.41
CA MET A 1 -6.63 60.23 32.17
C MET A 1 -7.18 59.05 32.94
N LYS A 2 -7.75 58.06 32.26
CA LYS A 2 -8.14 56.77 32.86
C LYS A 2 -6.97 55.82 32.62
N VAL A 3 -6.34 55.37 33.69
CA VAL A 3 -5.33 54.32 33.64
C VAL A 3 -6.11 53.01 33.55
N PHE A 4 -5.83 52.21 32.52
CA PHE A 4 -6.40 50.88 32.35
C PHE A 4 -5.74 49.95 33.37
N ASP A 5 -6.54 49.29 34.20
CA ASP A 5 -6.09 48.19 35.04
C ASP A 5 -5.62 47.04 34.12
N GLU A 6 -4.36 46.65 34.28
CA GLU A 6 -3.81 45.41 33.73
C GLU A 6 -4.52 44.24 34.41
N ILE A 7 -5.33 43.51 33.64
CA ILE A 7 -5.87 42.23 34.06
C ILE A 7 -4.70 41.23 34.04
N THR A 8 -4.15 40.97 35.22
CA THR A 8 -3.24 39.85 35.46
C THR A 8 -4.06 38.56 35.38
N TYR A 9 -3.79 37.73 34.37
CA TYR A 9 -4.31 36.37 34.33
C TYR A 9 -3.59 35.53 35.39
N ASP A 10 -4.16 35.50 36.60
CA ASP A 10 -3.81 34.56 37.64
C ASP A 10 -4.10 33.12 37.15
N LEU A 11 -3.02 32.40 36.85
CA LEU A 11 -2.64 31.16 37.53
C LEU A 11 -3.81 30.25 37.94
N TRP A 12 -4.38 29.52 36.97
CA TRP A 12 -5.09 28.27 37.27
C TRP A 12 -4.06 27.14 37.38
N PRO A 13 -4.08 26.32 38.44
CA PRO A 13 -3.20 25.16 38.56
C PRO A 13 -3.73 24.03 37.66
N ASP A 14 -2.84 23.49 36.83
CA ASP A 14 -2.94 22.16 36.21
C ASP A 14 -4.26 21.80 35.53
N THR A 15 -4.58 22.49 34.42
CA THR A 15 -5.15 21.74 33.30
C THR A 15 -3.97 21.14 32.56
N GLU A 16 -3.66 19.87 32.83
CA GLU A 16 -2.77 19.09 31.96
C GLU A 16 -3.27 19.30 30.53
N LYS A 17 -2.43 19.96 29.71
CA LYS A 17 -2.64 20.05 28.27
C LYS A 17 -2.94 18.62 27.81
N PRO A 18 -4.02 18.37 27.03
CA PRO A 18 -4.25 17.04 26.49
C PRO A 18 -2.94 16.58 25.87
N LYS A 19 -2.35 15.51 26.42
CA LYS A 19 -1.21 14.87 25.77
C LYS A 19 -1.76 14.49 24.41
N ASP A 20 -1.26 15.14 23.35
CA ASP A 20 -1.42 14.64 22.00
C ASP A 20 -1.05 13.16 22.10
N ASP A 21 -2.04 12.29 21.91
CA ASP A 21 -1.83 10.85 21.91
C ASP A 21 -0.67 10.60 20.96
N GLU A 22 0.46 10.13 21.50
CA GLU A 22 1.58 9.71 20.65
C GLU A 22 1.02 8.81 19.55
N PRO A 23 1.42 9.02 18.27
CA PRO A 23 0.86 8.23 17.18
C PRO A 23 0.98 6.76 17.53
N LYS A 24 -0.15 6.06 17.68
CA LYS A 24 -0.16 4.64 17.97
C LYS A 24 0.75 3.96 16.94
N GLU A 25 1.77 3.25 17.43
CA GLU A 25 2.72 2.58 16.55
C GLU A 25 1.97 1.65 15.60
N LYS A 26 2.32 1.72 14.31
CA LYS A 26 1.71 0.88 13.28
C LYS A 26 2.05 -0.57 13.56
N THR A 27 1.04 -1.43 13.53
CA THR A 27 1.18 -2.87 13.85
C THR A 27 0.75 -3.76 12.71
N LYS A 28 -0.07 -3.26 11.79
CA LYS A 28 -0.66 -4.02 10.68
C LYS A 28 -0.36 -3.36 9.36
N THR A 29 -0.42 -4.14 8.29
CA THR A 29 -0.19 -3.68 6.93
C THR A 29 -0.97 -4.52 5.93
N LEU A 30 -1.55 -3.82 4.95
CA LEU A 30 -1.90 -4.40 3.67
C LEU A 30 -0.69 -4.23 2.75
N ALA A 31 -0.11 -5.33 2.27
CA ALA A 31 0.92 -5.30 1.25
C ALA A 31 0.32 -5.69 -0.11
N ILE A 32 0.63 -4.90 -1.14
CA ILE A 32 0.11 -5.08 -2.49
C ILE A 32 1.29 -5.32 -3.40
N ALA A 33 1.24 -6.41 -4.15
CA ALA A 33 2.26 -6.80 -5.10
C ALA A 33 1.63 -7.23 -6.43
N THR A 34 2.45 -7.31 -7.46
CA THR A 34 2.05 -7.86 -8.76
C THR A 34 2.94 -9.03 -9.14
N ASP A 35 2.31 -10.13 -9.55
CA ASP A 35 2.97 -11.27 -10.17
C ASP A 35 2.87 -11.15 -11.68
N PHE A 36 3.98 -11.41 -12.36
CA PHE A 36 4.03 -11.43 -13.80
C PHE A 36 5.10 -12.39 -14.32
N MET A 37 4.87 -12.87 -15.54
CA MET A 37 5.90 -13.61 -16.26
C MET A 37 6.97 -12.66 -16.79
N THR A 38 8.24 -13.01 -16.57
CA THR A 38 9.37 -12.29 -17.17
C THR A 38 9.84 -12.90 -18.48
N LYS A 39 9.53 -14.18 -18.72
CA LYS A 39 9.93 -14.91 -19.93
C LYS A 39 8.84 -15.84 -20.41
N LEU A 40 8.61 -15.84 -21.72
CA LEU A 40 7.71 -16.77 -22.39
C LEU A 40 8.35 -18.17 -22.46
N LYS A 41 7.62 -19.24 -22.06
CA LYS A 41 8.12 -20.63 -22.22
C LYS A 41 7.76 -21.19 -23.60
N SER A 42 6.58 -20.85 -24.09
CA SER A 42 6.04 -21.29 -25.37
C SER A 42 5.07 -20.27 -25.95
N ALA A 43 4.75 -20.38 -27.24
CA ALA A 43 3.74 -19.53 -27.87
C ALA A 43 2.35 -19.67 -27.22
N GLY A 44 2.07 -20.78 -26.54
CA GLY A 44 0.82 -21.01 -25.81
C GLY A 44 0.68 -20.14 -24.55
N ASP A 45 1.78 -19.61 -24.02
CA ASP A 45 1.78 -18.81 -22.79
C ASP A 45 1.60 -17.31 -23.07
N LEU A 46 1.32 -16.90 -24.32
CA LEU A 46 1.28 -15.50 -24.71
C LEU A 46 0.18 -14.71 -24.00
N ASP A 47 -0.96 -15.35 -23.73
CA ASP A 47 -2.07 -14.76 -22.98
C ASP A 47 -1.63 -14.44 -21.53
N GLU A 48 -1.10 -15.44 -20.83
CA GLU A 48 -0.60 -15.31 -19.46
C GLU A 48 0.59 -14.34 -19.36
N PHE A 49 1.47 -14.34 -20.37
CA PHE A 49 2.57 -13.41 -20.44
C PHE A 49 2.10 -11.95 -20.47
N ASN A 50 0.93 -11.67 -21.04
CA ASN A 50 0.34 -10.33 -21.12
C ASN A 50 -0.61 -10.03 -19.96
N LYS A 51 -0.44 -10.69 -18.82
CA LYS A 51 -1.22 -10.45 -17.60
C LYS A 51 -0.35 -9.99 -16.45
N LEU A 52 -0.92 -9.11 -15.62
CA LEU A 52 -0.48 -8.83 -14.28
C LEU A 52 -1.48 -9.44 -13.30
N HIS A 53 -0.98 -10.13 -12.29
CA HIS A 53 -1.80 -10.65 -11.20
C HIS A 53 -1.52 -9.84 -9.96
N TRP A 54 -2.44 -8.95 -9.61
CA TRP A 54 -2.38 -8.20 -8.38
C TRP A 54 -2.72 -9.10 -7.20
N LYS A 55 -1.84 -9.07 -6.22
CA LYS A 55 -1.87 -9.90 -5.02
C LYS A 55 -1.95 -8.99 -3.81
N TYR A 56 -2.92 -9.25 -2.92
CA TYR A 56 -3.14 -8.46 -1.72
C TYR A 56 -2.90 -9.34 -0.50
N PHE A 57 -2.06 -8.88 0.42
CA PHE A 57 -1.65 -9.65 1.59
C PHE A 57 -1.92 -8.88 2.86
N GLN A 58 -2.54 -9.52 3.83
CA GLN A 58 -2.48 -9.04 5.22
C GLN A 58 -1.12 -9.43 5.83
N ALA A 59 -0.47 -8.49 6.52
CA ALA A 59 0.83 -8.72 7.12
C ALA A 59 1.05 -7.85 8.36
N ASP A 60 1.90 -8.30 9.28
CA ASP A 60 2.37 -7.45 10.37
C ASP A 60 3.17 -6.26 9.82
N TYR A 61 3.20 -5.15 10.56
CA TYR A 61 3.98 -3.98 10.17
C TYR A 61 5.45 -4.32 9.91
N GLY A 62 6.02 -3.75 8.85
CA GLY A 62 7.37 -4.05 8.37
C GLY A 62 7.52 -5.40 7.66
N LYS A 63 6.42 -6.14 7.43
CA LYS A 63 6.40 -7.32 6.57
C LYS A 63 5.69 -6.99 5.26
N GLY A 64 6.31 -7.36 4.14
CA GLY A 64 5.76 -7.17 2.79
C GLY A 64 5.22 -8.46 2.17
N ALA A 65 5.00 -8.43 0.86
CA ALA A 65 4.45 -9.55 0.10
C ALA A 65 5.39 -10.78 0.07
N LYS A 66 6.67 -10.64 -0.31
CA LYS A 66 7.59 -11.79 -0.57
C LYS A 66 6.91 -12.85 -1.48
N CYS A 67 7.42 -14.08 -1.57
CA CYS A 67 6.79 -15.17 -2.36
C CYS A 67 5.76 -16.01 -1.58
N ARG A 68 4.90 -15.39 -0.79
CA ARG A 68 3.82 -16.10 -0.05
C ARG A 68 2.55 -16.24 -0.90
N ASP A 69 1.72 -17.25 -0.66
CA ASP A 69 0.53 -17.51 -1.49
C ASP A 69 -0.81 -17.35 -0.75
N ASP A 70 -0.77 -16.86 0.49
CA ASP A 70 -1.92 -16.59 1.35
C ASP A 70 -2.46 -15.16 1.14
N THR A 71 -2.91 -14.88 -0.08
CA THR A 71 -3.58 -13.63 -0.42
C THR A 71 -4.97 -13.53 0.23
N VAL A 72 -5.37 -12.30 0.53
CA VAL A 72 -6.73 -11.95 0.97
C VAL A 72 -7.62 -11.51 -0.21
N PHE A 73 -6.99 -11.13 -1.32
CA PHE A 73 -7.66 -10.77 -2.57
C PHE A 73 -6.67 -10.92 -3.73
N ASP A 74 -7.20 -11.24 -4.90
CA ASP A 74 -6.46 -11.39 -6.15
C ASP A 74 -7.27 -10.77 -7.29
N GLU A 75 -6.60 -10.08 -8.20
CA GLU A 75 -7.20 -9.69 -9.48
C GLU A 75 -6.19 -9.84 -10.61
N THR A 76 -6.71 -10.10 -11.81
CA THR A 76 -5.91 -10.18 -13.03
C THR A 76 -6.23 -8.98 -13.92
N MET A 77 -5.19 -8.41 -14.49
CA MET A 77 -5.26 -7.29 -15.42
C MET A 77 -4.50 -7.64 -16.70
N ASP A 78 -5.15 -7.44 -17.84
CA ASP A 78 -4.47 -7.53 -19.13
C ASP A 78 -3.58 -6.29 -19.35
N ILE A 79 -2.39 -6.51 -19.87
CA ILE A 79 -1.43 -5.46 -20.19
C ILE A 79 -1.01 -5.53 -21.66
N ASP A 80 -0.69 -4.37 -22.21
CA ASP A 80 -0.15 -4.23 -23.55
C ASP A 80 1.34 -3.94 -23.44
N ARG A 81 2.15 -4.99 -23.47
CA ARG A 81 3.62 -4.86 -23.36
C ARG A 81 4.27 -4.08 -24.51
N THR A 82 3.53 -3.75 -25.57
CA THR A 82 4.03 -2.89 -26.65
C THR A 82 3.95 -1.40 -26.32
N LYS A 83 3.20 -1.03 -25.27
CA LYS A 83 3.07 0.34 -24.80
C LYS A 83 3.94 0.55 -23.56
N ALA A 84 4.67 1.65 -23.54
CA ALA A 84 5.34 2.11 -22.33
C ALA A 84 4.29 2.65 -21.36
N GLY A 85 4.33 2.19 -20.11
CA GLY A 85 3.44 2.69 -19.06
C GLY A 85 3.53 1.87 -17.79
N THR A 86 3.16 2.50 -16.69
CA THR A 86 2.95 1.82 -15.40
C THR A 86 1.50 1.40 -15.32
N TYR A 87 1.28 0.14 -14.94
CA TYR A 87 -0.04 -0.40 -14.70
C TYR A 87 -0.21 -0.49 -13.18
N TYR A 88 -1.22 0.18 -12.63
CA TYR A 88 -1.59 0.09 -11.22
C TYR A 88 -2.99 -0.51 -11.08
N PRO A 89 -3.30 -1.17 -9.96
CA PRO A 89 -4.64 -1.64 -9.69
C PRO A 89 -5.59 -0.44 -9.69
N LYS A 90 -6.78 -0.58 -10.28
CA LYS A 90 -7.76 0.50 -10.37
C LYS A 90 -9.11 0.12 -9.77
N GLY A 91 -9.81 1.10 -9.21
CA GLY A 91 -11.14 0.91 -8.63
C GLY A 91 -11.07 0.45 -7.18
N THR A 92 -12.16 -0.17 -6.74
CA THR A 92 -12.44 -0.43 -5.33
C THR A 92 -12.52 -1.92 -5.04
N LYS A 93 -11.77 -2.39 -4.05
CA LYS A 93 -11.63 -3.80 -3.66
C LYS A 93 -12.08 -3.96 -2.22
N LYS A 94 -13.07 -4.83 -2.01
CA LYS A 94 -13.55 -5.20 -0.67
C LYS A 94 -12.87 -6.49 -0.23
N MET A 95 -12.31 -6.48 0.98
CA MET A 95 -11.54 -7.59 1.52
C MET A 95 -11.65 -7.64 3.03
N LYS A 96 -11.42 -8.81 3.62
CA LYS A 96 -11.37 -8.99 5.08
C LYS A 96 -9.91 -9.01 5.52
N LEU A 97 -9.48 -8.00 6.28
CA LEU A 97 -8.12 -7.88 6.80
C LEU A 97 -8.16 -7.98 8.32
N PHE A 98 -7.45 -8.96 8.88
CA PHE A 98 -7.42 -9.19 10.33
C PHE A 98 -8.82 -9.21 10.97
N ASP A 99 -9.72 -9.95 10.33
CA ASP A 99 -11.14 -10.08 10.67
C ASP A 99 -12.01 -8.84 10.51
N GLN A 100 -11.47 -7.74 10.00
CA GLN A 100 -12.20 -6.50 9.74
C GLN A 100 -12.53 -6.35 8.25
N ASP A 101 -13.75 -5.88 7.96
CA ASP A 101 -14.13 -5.51 6.59
C ASP A 101 -13.41 -4.21 6.20
N CYS A 102 -12.70 -4.28 5.08
CA CYS A 102 -11.90 -3.18 4.56
C CYS A 102 -12.16 -2.97 3.07
N GLU A 103 -11.92 -1.75 2.62
CA GLU A 103 -12.08 -1.32 1.24
C GLU A 103 -10.82 -0.57 0.78
N TYR A 104 -10.10 -1.16 -0.18
CA TYR A 104 -8.98 -0.50 -0.85
C TYR A 104 -9.46 0.18 -2.13
N THR A 105 -9.16 1.46 -2.32
CA THR A 105 -9.51 2.22 -3.52
C THR A 105 -8.26 2.83 -4.14
N ASN A 106 -8.07 2.61 -5.44
CA ASN A 106 -6.96 3.19 -6.20
C ASN A 106 -7.44 3.84 -7.51
N PRO A 107 -7.08 5.10 -7.79
CA PRO A 107 -7.44 5.80 -9.03
C PRO A 107 -6.73 5.27 -10.30
N GLY A 108 -5.63 4.55 -10.15
CA GLY A 108 -4.82 3.94 -11.21
C GLY A 108 -3.51 4.68 -11.52
N ASP A 109 -3.16 5.71 -10.75
CA ASP A 109 -1.95 6.54 -10.95
C ASP A 109 -1.16 6.80 -9.66
N THR A 110 -1.67 6.37 -8.50
CA THR A 110 -1.08 6.62 -7.16
C THR A 110 -1.28 5.38 -6.27
N PRO A 111 -0.66 5.30 -5.08
CA PRO A 111 -0.79 4.15 -4.17
C PRO A 111 -2.21 3.82 -3.68
N GLY A 112 -3.14 4.77 -3.79
CA GLY A 112 -4.51 4.61 -3.31
C GLY A 112 -4.65 4.72 -1.79
N LYS A 113 -5.82 4.32 -1.28
CA LYS A 113 -6.17 4.38 0.14
C LYS A 113 -6.90 3.14 0.60
N LEU A 114 -6.75 2.81 1.88
CA LEU A 114 -7.46 1.72 2.55
C LEU A 114 -8.41 2.28 3.61
N LYS A 115 -9.67 1.86 3.57
CA LYS A 115 -10.65 2.17 4.60
C LYS A 115 -11.02 0.91 5.36
N CYS A 116 -10.80 0.89 6.67
CA CYS A 116 -11.20 -0.21 7.54
C CYS A 116 -12.08 0.37 8.66
N GLY A 117 -13.41 0.14 8.59
CA GLY A 117 -14.37 0.82 9.46
C GLY A 117 -14.33 2.34 9.27
N ASP A 118 -14.13 3.09 10.36
CA ASP A 118 -14.02 4.55 10.33
C ASP A 118 -12.60 5.07 10.08
N LYS A 119 -11.62 4.17 9.96
CA LYS A 119 -10.22 4.54 9.72
C LYS A 119 -9.92 4.60 8.23
N GLU A 120 -9.44 5.75 7.77
CA GLU A 120 -8.81 5.92 6.46
C GLU A 120 -7.29 5.85 6.64
N ILE A 121 -6.64 5.04 5.81
CA ILE A 121 -5.22 4.71 5.88
C ILE A 121 -4.65 5.01 4.50
N GLU A 122 -3.76 6.00 4.44
CA GLU A 122 -3.00 6.29 3.22
C GLU A 122 -2.07 5.13 2.90
N CYS A 123 -2.03 4.76 1.63
CA CYS A 123 -1.04 3.83 1.11
C CYS A 123 0.14 4.62 0.56
N ILE A 124 1.31 4.00 0.56
CA ILE A 124 2.54 4.53 -0.02
C ILE A 124 3.17 3.48 -0.92
N ASP A 125 4.13 3.87 -1.74
CA ASP A 125 5.00 2.93 -2.43
C ASP A 125 5.69 2.02 -1.40
N ASP A 126 5.72 0.72 -1.68
CA ASP A 126 6.45 -0.22 -0.83
C ASP A 126 7.93 0.19 -0.83
N PRO A 127 8.59 0.40 0.32
CA PRO A 127 10.01 0.75 0.35
C PRO A 127 10.94 -0.28 -0.31
N ALA A 128 10.46 -1.51 -0.55
CA ALA A 128 11.14 -2.51 -1.35
C ALA A 128 10.99 -2.26 -2.87
N ASP A 129 10.00 -1.48 -3.31
CA ASP A 129 9.88 -0.91 -4.66
C ASP A 129 10.73 0.37 -4.72
N LYS A 130 12.05 0.23 -4.81
CA LYS A 130 12.92 1.41 -4.79
C LYS A 130 12.81 2.21 -6.10
N ASP A 131 12.65 3.52 -5.90
CA ASP A 131 12.60 4.66 -6.84
C ASP A 131 11.65 4.50 -8.05
N PRO A 132 10.37 4.89 -7.92
CA PRO A 132 9.43 4.87 -9.05
C PRO A 132 9.82 5.82 -10.20
N ASP A 133 10.74 6.76 -9.96
CA ASP A 133 11.26 7.71 -10.95
C ASP A 133 12.57 7.24 -11.61
N ASP A 134 13.24 6.21 -11.07
CA ASP A 134 14.45 5.58 -11.66
C ASP A 134 14.18 4.15 -12.12
N VAL A 135 14.00 4.00 -13.43
CA VAL A 135 13.81 2.70 -14.09
C VAL A 135 14.96 1.70 -13.91
N ASN A 136 16.12 2.15 -13.41
CA ASN A 136 17.31 1.33 -13.15
C ASN A 136 17.49 0.96 -11.67
N ALA A 137 16.65 1.49 -10.78
CA ALA A 137 16.68 1.08 -9.39
C ALA A 137 16.39 -0.43 -9.29
N GLU A 138 17.18 -1.12 -8.47
CA GLU A 138 16.96 -2.55 -8.19
C GLU A 138 15.62 -2.70 -7.46
N LYS A 139 14.54 -2.92 -8.23
CA LYS A 139 13.23 -3.29 -7.73
C LYS A 139 13.37 -4.49 -6.81
N GLY A 140 12.65 -4.53 -5.70
CA GLY A 140 12.54 -5.66 -4.78
C GLY A 140 11.82 -6.87 -5.40
N ASN A 141 12.13 -7.20 -6.65
CA ASN A 141 11.56 -8.30 -7.42
C ASN A 141 11.97 -9.64 -6.80
N TYR A 142 10.98 -10.44 -6.44
CA TYR A 142 11.19 -11.78 -5.91
C TYR A 142 10.94 -12.81 -7.02
N PRO A 143 11.91 -13.71 -7.31
CA PRO A 143 11.66 -14.87 -8.16
C PRO A 143 10.84 -15.91 -7.37
N CYS A 144 9.54 -16.03 -7.67
CA CYS A 144 8.60 -16.87 -6.94
C CYS A 144 8.30 -18.19 -7.65
N GLY A 145 9.30 -18.76 -8.32
CA GLY A 145 9.21 -19.98 -9.11
C GLY A 145 9.85 -19.82 -10.48
N ASP A 146 9.66 -20.82 -11.34
CA ASP A 146 10.47 -20.98 -12.56
C ASP A 146 10.34 -19.83 -13.57
N ASN A 147 9.28 -19.01 -13.53
CA ASN A 147 9.10 -17.87 -14.43
C ASN A 147 8.21 -16.75 -13.89
N THR A 148 7.84 -16.82 -12.62
CA THR A 148 7.00 -15.81 -11.99
C THR A 148 7.89 -14.87 -11.19
N THR A 149 7.80 -13.59 -11.49
CA THR A 149 8.40 -12.53 -10.69
C THR A 149 7.31 -11.79 -9.97
N ARG A 150 7.52 -11.58 -8.68
CA ARG A 150 6.67 -10.73 -7.85
C ARG A 150 7.36 -9.41 -7.60
N GLN A 151 6.70 -8.31 -7.94
CA GLN A 151 7.14 -6.97 -7.57
C GLN A 151 6.25 -6.44 -6.44
N PRO A 152 6.79 -6.10 -5.25
CA PRO A 152 6.06 -5.32 -4.26
C PRO A 152 5.78 -3.93 -4.83
N VAL A 153 4.61 -3.36 -4.58
CA VAL A 153 4.20 -2.09 -5.20
C VAL A 153 3.74 -1.09 -4.14
N PHE A 154 2.74 -1.45 -3.33
CA PHE A 154 2.20 -0.52 -2.32
C PHE A 154 2.06 -1.18 -0.95
N ILE A 155 2.12 -0.35 0.10
CA ILE A 155 1.76 -0.74 1.46
C ILE A 155 0.80 0.28 2.10
N CYS A 156 -0.16 -0.22 2.87
CA CYS A 156 -1.06 0.60 3.68
C CYS A 156 -0.92 0.14 5.13
N SER A 157 -0.22 0.91 5.96
CA SER A 157 0.18 0.50 7.32
C SER A 157 -0.52 1.31 8.41
N TRP A 158 -1.07 0.63 9.43
CA TRP A 158 -1.86 1.22 10.52
C TRP A 158 -1.71 0.49 11.87
#